data_AF-A0A8H4XME3-F1
#
_entry.id   AF-A0A8H4XME3-F1
#
_cell.length_a   1.000
_cell.length_b   1.000
_cell.length_c   1.000
_cell.angle_alpha   90.00
_cell.angle_beta   90.00
_cell.angle_gamma   90.00
#
_symmetry.space_group_name_H-M   'P 1'
#
loop_
_entity.id
_entity.type
_entity.pdbx_description
1 polymer ?
#
loop_
_entity_poly.entity_id
_entity_poly.type
_entity_poly.pdbx_seq_one_letter_code
_entity_poly.pdbx_strand_id
1 'polypeptide(L)'
;MNFPFLTRPPRDSLEKALLQLFNIQALQETGKISDIGLQIAKLPLTPPLGRVLLAAAEQGQNCLLDVIDIISSLSVENIFLNTNSEEKKEEAEKARRDLYRREGDHLTMLMTVQGYAAENTDRKAWAERHLVSHRAMQSVMVNQPTSKLNSR
;
A
#
# COMPACT_ATOMS: atom_id res chain seq x y z
N MET A 1 24.91 4.93 -22.15
CA MET A 1 24.46 3.78 -21.33
C MET A 1 25.62 2.81 -21.09
N ASN A 2 26.58 3.16 -20.22
CA ASN A 2 27.72 2.27 -19.89
C ASN A 2 27.70 1.85 -18.41
N PHE A 3 26.53 1.47 -17.90
CA PHE A 3 26.45 0.85 -16.59
C PHE A 3 26.97 -0.60 -16.69
N PRO A 4 27.95 -1.01 -15.85
CA PRO A 4 28.55 -2.33 -15.92
C PRO A 4 27.65 -3.37 -15.23
N PHE A 5 26.54 -3.74 -15.88
CA PHE A 5 25.70 -4.84 -15.40
C PHE A 5 26.45 -6.18 -15.45
N LEU A 6 26.36 -6.99 -14.38
CA LEU A 6 26.85 -8.38 -14.37
C LEU A 6 26.13 -9.22 -15.44
N THR A 7 24.81 -9.04 -15.54
CA THR A 7 23.97 -9.56 -16.62
C THR A 7 23.09 -8.43 -17.08
N ARG A 8 23.31 -7.95 -18.31
CA ARG A 8 22.58 -6.81 -18.83
C ARG A 8 21.11 -7.19 -19.05
N PRO A 9 20.15 -6.40 -18.54
CA PRO A 9 18.75 -6.63 -18.84
C PRO A 9 18.46 -6.37 -20.34
N PRO A 10 17.42 -6.99 -20.91
CA PRO A 10 17.01 -6.70 -22.28
C PRO A 10 16.71 -5.21 -22.48
N ARG A 11 17.04 -4.68 -23.66
CA ARG A 11 16.83 -3.27 -24.00
C ARG A 11 15.37 -2.84 -23.79
N ASP A 12 14.44 -3.66 -24.25
CA ASP A 12 12.99 -3.39 -24.13
C ASP A 12 12.55 -3.22 -22.66
N SER A 13 13.19 -3.93 -21.72
CA SER A 13 12.87 -3.79 -20.30
C SER A 13 13.36 -2.46 -19.74
N LEU A 14 14.53 -2.00 -20.16
CA LEU A 14 15.05 -0.68 -19.82
C LEU A 14 14.18 0.44 -20.41
N GLU A 15 13.76 0.30 -21.68
CA GLU A 15 12.88 1.26 -22.33
C GLU A 15 11.51 1.35 -21.65
N LYS A 16 10.91 0.22 -21.28
CA LYS A 16 9.67 0.19 -20.48
C LYS A 16 9.83 0.87 -19.12
N ALA A 17 10.92 0.61 -18.42
CA ALA A 17 11.20 1.24 -17.12
C ALA A 17 11.37 2.76 -17.25
N LEU A 18 12.08 3.23 -18.29
CA LEU A 18 12.22 4.67 -18.58
C LEU A 18 10.87 5.32 -18.90
N LEU A 19 10.05 4.69 -19.73
CA LEU A 19 8.70 5.16 -20.04
C LEU A 19 7.81 5.22 -18.79
N GLN A 20 7.87 4.21 -17.92
CA GLN A 20 7.13 4.21 -16.67
C GLN A 20 7.57 5.36 -15.76
N LEU A 21 8.87 5.58 -15.60
CA LEU A 21 9.41 6.67 -14.78
C LEU A 21 9.05 8.05 -15.36
N PHE A 22 9.05 8.18 -16.68
CA PHE A 22 8.59 9.39 -17.36
C PHE A 22 7.10 9.65 -17.12
N ASN A 23 6.25 8.62 -17.25
CA ASN A 23 4.79 8.73 -17.04
C ASN A 23 4.41 9.15 -15.61
N ILE A 24 5.19 8.75 -14.60
CA ILE A 24 5.00 9.20 -13.21
C ILE A 24 5.72 10.52 -12.90
N GLN A 25 6.23 11.21 -13.92
CA GLN A 25 6.94 12.49 -13.82
C GLN A 25 8.24 12.42 -13.00
N ALA A 26 8.82 11.23 -12.82
CA ALA A 26 10.12 11.05 -12.15
C ALA A 26 11.29 11.42 -13.06
N LEU A 27 11.08 11.44 -14.39
CA LEU A 27 12.04 11.89 -15.39
C LEU A 27 11.47 13.07 -16.18
N GLN A 28 12.38 13.94 -16.62
CA GLN A 28 12.11 15.01 -17.58
C GLN A 28 12.17 14.48 -19.02
N GLU A 29 11.68 15.25 -20.00
CA GLU A 29 11.77 14.91 -21.42
C GLU A 29 13.23 14.73 -21.91
N THR A 30 14.16 15.42 -21.25
CA THR A 30 15.62 15.29 -21.50
C THR A 30 16.21 13.97 -21.00
N GLY A 31 15.43 13.15 -20.28
CA GLY A 31 15.88 11.92 -19.62
C GLY A 31 16.59 12.13 -18.28
N LYS A 32 16.69 13.37 -17.79
CA LYS A 32 17.22 13.69 -16.45
C LYS A 32 16.18 13.44 -15.36
N ILE A 33 16.62 13.14 -14.15
CA ILE A 33 15.75 13.03 -12.98
C ILE A 33 15.08 14.38 -12.67
N SER A 34 13.79 14.36 -12.33
CA SER A 34 13.04 15.54 -11.88
C SER A 34 13.13 15.72 -10.36
N ASP A 35 12.65 16.84 -9.83
CA ASP A 35 12.56 17.05 -8.38
C ASP A 35 11.61 16.04 -7.71
N ILE A 36 10.51 15.69 -8.38
CA ILE A 36 9.61 14.60 -7.95
C ILE A 36 10.38 13.28 -7.94
N GLY A 37 11.16 12.98 -8.98
CA GLY A 37 11.99 11.79 -9.05
C GLY A 37 13.02 11.72 -7.92
N LEU A 38 13.64 12.85 -7.56
CA LEU A 38 14.58 12.95 -6.43
C LEU A 38 13.88 12.70 -5.09
N GLN A 39 12.64 13.14 -4.91
CA GLN A 39 11.86 12.84 -3.71
C GLN A 39 11.47 11.36 -3.65
N ILE A 40 10.96 10.80 -4.75
CA ILE A 40 10.62 9.37 -4.85
C ILE A 40 11.84 8.49 -4.55
N ALA A 41 13.02 8.85 -5.08
CA ALA A 41 14.25 8.09 -4.88
C ALA A 41 14.73 8.01 -3.42
N LYS A 42 14.23 8.88 -2.53
CA LYS A 42 14.53 8.85 -1.08
C LYS A 42 13.61 7.90 -0.30
N LEU A 43 12.50 7.47 -0.90
CA LEU A 43 11.51 6.63 -0.23
C LEU A 43 11.89 5.15 -0.40
N PRO A 44 11.74 4.31 0.63
CA PRO A 44 11.92 2.86 0.52
C PRO A 44 10.69 2.19 -0.12
N LEU A 45 10.18 2.77 -1.20
CA LEU A 45 8.97 2.34 -1.90
C LEU A 45 9.26 2.14 -3.39
N THR A 46 8.40 1.37 -4.06
CA THR A 46 8.43 1.33 -5.52
C THR A 46 8.08 2.71 -6.09
N PRO A 47 8.62 3.10 -7.26
CA PRO A 47 8.39 4.44 -7.79
C PRO A 47 6.91 4.85 -7.93
N PRO A 48 5.98 3.97 -8.36
CA PRO A 48 4.56 4.30 -8.40
C PRO A 48 3.95 4.61 -7.03
N LEU A 49 4.28 3.80 -6.00
CA LEU A 49 3.77 4.03 -4.64
C LEU A 49 4.35 5.31 -4.03
N GLY A 50 5.63 5.59 -4.29
CA GLY A 50 6.24 6.87 -3.93
C GLY A 50 5.53 8.05 -4.58
N ARG A 51 5.17 7.97 -5.87
CA ARG A 51 4.43 9.03 -6.56
C ARG A 51 3.05 9.27 -5.96
N VAL A 52 2.31 8.20 -5.64
CA VAL A 52 0.99 8.27 -4.99
C VAL A 52 1.10 8.91 -3.61
N LEU A 53 2.12 8.54 -2.82
CA LEU A 53 2.35 9.11 -1.50
C LEU A 53 2.62 10.62 -1.57
N LEU A 54 3.47 11.06 -2.51
CA LEU A 54 3.74 12.49 -2.71
C LEU A 54 2.49 13.24 -3.17
N ALA A 55 1.70 12.66 -4.09
CA ALA A 55 0.43 13.25 -4.52
C ALA A 55 -0.56 13.40 -3.35
N ALA A 56 -0.64 12.38 -2.48
CA ALA A 56 -1.51 12.41 -1.30
C ALA A 56 -1.09 13.49 -0.31
N ALA A 57 0.22 13.71 -0.14
CA ALA A 57 0.75 14.79 0.69
C ALA A 57 0.31 16.18 0.19
N GLU A 58 0.20 16.38 -1.12
CA GLU A 58 -0.31 17.63 -1.73
C GLU A 58 -1.82 17.84 -1.48
N GLN A 59 -2.60 16.76 -1.36
CA GLN A 59 -4.05 16.83 -1.08
C GLN A 59 -4.38 17.08 0.40
N GLY A 60 -3.39 16.95 1.29
CA GLY A 60 -3.51 17.26 2.72
C GLY A 60 -3.36 16.05 3.64
N GLN A 61 -3.27 16.34 4.95
CA GLN A 61 -2.85 15.37 5.96
C GLN A 61 -3.78 14.15 6.09
N ASN A 62 -5.10 14.33 5.96
CA ASN A 62 -6.04 13.22 6.08
C ASN A 62 -5.88 12.21 4.93
N CYS A 63 -5.79 12.70 3.68
CA CYS A 63 -5.58 11.86 2.51
C CYS A 63 -4.22 11.14 2.59
N LEU A 64 -3.17 11.86 3.01
CA LEU A 64 -1.85 11.28 3.22
C LEU A 64 -1.88 10.11 4.22
N LEU A 65 -2.55 10.30 5.35
CA LEU A 65 -2.67 9.27 6.38
C LEU A 65 -3.43 8.02 5.88
N ASP A 66 -4.49 8.21 5.12
CA ASP A 66 -5.25 7.08 4.53
C ASP A 66 -4.43 6.34 3.48
N VAL A 67 -3.67 7.06 2.65
CA VAL A 67 -2.78 6.47 1.65
C VAL A 67 -1.63 5.71 2.31
N ILE A 68 -1.09 6.20 3.42
CA ILE A 68 -0.08 5.48 4.20
C ILE A 68 -0.64 4.16 4.73
N ASP A 69 -1.88 4.15 5.23
CA ASP A 69 -2.53 2.93 5.72
C ASP A 69 -2.67 1.90 4.59
N ILE A 70 -3.13 2.35 3.40
CA ILE A 70 -3.24 1.51 2.20
C ILE A 70 -1.88 0.97 1.76
N ILE A 71 -0.86 1.82 1.62
CA ILE A 71 0.50 1.41 1.20
C ILE A 71 1.11 0.43 2.20
N SER A 72 0.88 0.64 3.49
CA SER A 72 1.37 -0.25 4.56
C SER A 72 0.75 -1.64 4.42
N SER A 73 -0.54 -1.74 4.10
CA SER A 73 -1.20 -3.01 3.81
C SER A 73 -0.72 -3.69 2.53
N LEU A 74 -0.39 -2.93 1.49
CA LEU A 74 0.18 -3.48 0.25
C LEU A 74 1.61 -4.00 0.41
N SER A 75 2.32 -3.54 1.45
CA SER A 75 3.72 -3.90 1.71
C SER A 75 3.88 -5.16 2.55
N VAL A 76 2.79 -5.70 3.12
CA VAL A 76 2.77 -6.93 3.91
C VAL A 76 2.16 -8.08 3.12
N GLU A 77 2.23 -9.30 3.66
CA GLU A 77 1.44 -10.43 3.15
C GLU A 77 -0.07 -10.11 3.19
N ASN A 78 -0.85 -10.80 2.35
CA ASN A 78 -2.28 -10.55 2.20
C ASN A 78 -2.98 -10.49 3.57
N ILE A 79 -3.60 -9.34 3.86
CA ILE A 79 -4.31 -9.11 5.12
C ILE A 79 -5.58 -9.95 5.19
N PHE A 80 -6.17 -10.29 4.05
CA PHE A 80 -7.35 -11.14 3.98
C PHE A 80 -6.93 -12.60 3.95
N LEU A 81 -7.49 -13.42 4.83
CA LEU A 81 -7.22 -14.85 4.83
C LEU A 81 -7.74 -15.48 3.54
N ASN A 82 -6.90 -16.33 2.92
CA ASN A 82 -7.23 -17.06 1.70
C ASN A 82 -8.33 -18.09 1.97
N THR A 83 -9.35 -18.10 1.12
CA THR A 83 -10.50 -19.00 1.22
C THR A 83 -10.52 -19.92 0.00
N ASN A 84 -10.03 -21.14 0.20
CA ASN A 84 -9.84 -22.11 -0.89
C ASN A 84 -11.12 -22.88 -1.29
N SER A 85 -12.26 -22.62 -0.63
CA SER A 85 -13.56 -23.22 -0.95
C SER A 85 -14.62 -22.12 -1.09
N GLU A 86 -15.65 -22.37 -1.91
CA GLU A 86 -16.76 -21.43 -2.11
C GLU A 86 -17.52 -21.13 -0.81
N GLU A 87 -17.72 -22.13 0.04
CA GLU A 87 -18.34 -21.96 1.36
C GLU A 87 -17.55 -20.97 2.23
N LYS A 88 -16.22 -21.07 2.24
CA LYS A 88 -15.36 -20.14 3.00
C LYS A 88 -15.31 -18.75 2.39
N LYS A 89 -15.47 -18.62 1.07
CA LYS A 89 -15.60 -17.32 0.41
C LYS A 89 -16.88 -16.62 0.84
N GLU A 90 -18.01 -17.33 0.83
CA GLU A 90 -19.29 -16.77 1.28
C GLU A 90 -19.25 -16.39 2.77
N GLU A 91 -18.60 -17.21 3.60
CA GLU A 91 -18.35 -16.88 5.01
C GLU A 91 -17.49 -15.60 5.15
N ALA A 92 -16.40 -15.48 4.40
CA ALA A 92 -15.54 -14.30 4.40
C ALA A 92 -16.26 -13.04 3.92
N GLU A 93 -17.09 -13.14 2.89
CA GLU A 93 -17.93 -12.03 2.45
C GLU A 93 -18.89 -11.61 3.55
N LYS A 94 -19.58 -12.56 4.18
CA LYS A 94 -20.51 -12.29 5.30
C LYS A 94 -19.79 -11.65 6.49
N ALA A 95 -18.58 -12.13 6.82
CA ALA A 95 -17.74 -11.68 7.92
C ALA A 95 -17.13 -10.28 7.71
N ARG A 96 -16.99 -9.84 6.45
CA ARG A 96 -16.37 -8.55 6.08
C ARG A 96 -17.38 -7.55 5.50
N ARG A 97 -18.68 -7.83 5.60
CA ARG A 97 -19.75 -6.99 5.00
C ARG A 97 -19.72 -5.54 5.48
N ASP A 98 -19.37 -5.31 6.74
CA ASP A 98 -19.26 -3.97 7.34
C ASP A 98 -17.98 -3.23 6.92
N LEU A 99 -16.94 -3.97 6.52
CA LEU A 99 -15.69 -3.43 5.99
C LEU A 99 -15.75 -3.13 4.49
N TYR A 100 -16.67 -3.78 3.77
CA TYR A 100 -16.81 -3.66 2.32
C TYR A 100 -17.12 -2.22 1.89
N ARG A 101 -16.36 -1.76 0.89
CA ARG A 101 -16.57 -0.49 0.19
C ARG A 101 -16.79 -0.75 -1.29
N ARG A 102 -17.93 -0.23 -1.80
CA ARG A 102 -18.31 -0.38 -3.21
C ARG A 102 -17.36 0.35 -4.15
N GLU A 103 -16.68 1.36 -3.63
CA GLU A 103 -15.68 2.16 -4.31
C GLU A 103 -14.41 1.37 -4.65
N GLY A 104 -14.16 0.24 -3.97
CA GLY A 104 -13.14 -0.73 -4.36
C GLY A 104 -12.31 -1.32 -3.22
N ASP A 105 -11.39 -2.19 -3.61
CA ASP A 105 -10.60 -3.01 -2.67
C ASP A 105 -9.66 -2.20 -1.80
N HIS A 106 -9.05 -1.13 -2.34
CA HIS A 106 -8.17 -0.26 -1.54
C HIS A 106 -8.91 0.45 -0.42
N LEU A 107 -10.17 0.84 -0.63
CA LEU A 107 -10.99 1.45 0.42
C LEU A 107 -11.52 0.41 1.41
N THR A 108 -11.82 -0.81 0.94
CA THR A 108 -12.13 -1.94 1.84
C THR A 108 -10.93 -2.29 2.73
N MET A 109 -9.72 -2.26 2.17
CA MET A 109 -8.47 -2.46 2.89
C MET A 109 -8.24 -1.34 3.91
N LEU A 110 -8.43 -0.07 3.54
CA LEU A 110 -8.37 1.06 4.45
C LEU A 110 -9.32 0.89 5.64
N MET A 111 -10.59 0.53 5.37
CA MET A 111 -11.57 0.27 6.43
C MET A 111 -11.13 -0.87 7.36
N THR A 112 -10.54 -1.92 6.79
CA THR A 112 -10.02 -3.06 7.56
C THR A 112 -8.89 -2.62 8.51
N VAL A 113 -7.96 -1.80 8.02
CA VAL A 113 -6.85 -1.26 8.83
C VAL A 113 -7.37 -0.35 9.94
N GLN A 114 -8.26 0.59 9.59
CA GLN A 114 -8.82 1.52 10.56
C GLN A 114 -9.67 0.81 11.62
N GLY A 115 -10.47 -0.18 11.21
CA GLY A 115 -11.27 -1.02 12.12
C GLY A 115 -10.39 -1.82 13.09
N TYR A 116 -9.34 -2.46 12.57
CA TYR A 116 -8.38 -3.20 13.39
C TYR A 116 -7.61 -2.29 14.37
N ALA A 117 -7.18 -1.11 13.92
CA ALA A 117 -6.46 -0.15 14.75
C ALA A 117 -7.34 0.47 15.84
N ALA A 118 -8.64 0.67 15.55
CA ALA A 118 -9.61 1.19 16.50
C ALA A 118 -10.02 0.18 17.58
N GLU A 119 -9.86 -1.12 17.34
CA GLU A 119 -10.07 -2.16 18.34
C GLU A 119 -8.96 -2.11 19.40
N ASN A 120 -9.34 -1.96 20.66
CA ASN A 120 -8.43 -1.80 21.79
C ASN A 120 -8.54 -2.92 22.83
N THR A 121 -9.56 -3.78 22.74
CA THR A 121 -9.81 -4.83 23.74
C THR A 121 -9.14 -6.12 23.31
N ASP A 122 -9.53 -6.65 22.15
CA ASP A 122 -8.99 -7.90 21.61
C ASP A 122 -8.91 -7.85 20.08
N ARG A 123 -7.78 -7.36 19.59
CA ARG A 123 -7.48 -7.29 18.15
C ARG A 123 -7.37 -8.67 17.51
N LYS A 124 -7.04 -9.72 18.27
CA LYS A 124 -6.94 -11.07 17.72
C LYS A 124 -8.33 -11.63 17.46
N ALA A 125 -9.23 -11.53 18.43
CA ALA A 125 -10.62 -11.93 18.26
C ALA A 125 -11.32 -11.10 17.17
N TRP A 126 -11.02 -9.80 17.05
CA TRP A 126 -11.52 -8.97 15.96
C TRP A 126 -11.05 -9.47 14.60
N ALA A 127 -9.77 -9.80 14.46
CA ALA A 127 -9.21 -10.31 13.20
C ALA A 127 -9.83 -11.66 12.82
N GLU A 128 -9.99 -12.58 13.78
CA GLU A 128 -10.65 -13.87 13.57
C GLU A 128 -12.10 -13.70 13.09
N ARG A 129 -12.86 -12.79 13.72
CA ARG A 129 -14.26 -12.51 13.34
C ARG A 129 -14.40 -12.01 11.89
N HIS A 130 -13.48 -11.18 11.41
CA HIS A 130 -13.52 -10.64 10.05
C HIS A 130 -12.72 -11.50 9.05
N LEU A 131 -12.22 -12.67 9.47
CA LEU A 131 -11.35 -13.53 8.67
C LEU A 131 -10.12 -12.78 8.12
N VAL A 132 -9.52 -11.91 8.93
CA VAL A 132 -8.33 -11.12 8.63
C VAL A 132 -7.12 -11.73 9.35
N SER A 133 -5.94 -11.66 8.73
CA SER A 133 -4.71 -12.16 9.32
C SER A 133 -4.20 -11.23 10.43
N HIS A 134 -4.33 -11.66 11.69
CA HIS A 134 -3.80 -10.93 12.84
C HIS A 134 -2.31 -10.61 12.70
N ARG A 135 -1.51 -11.58 12.24
CA ARG A 135 -0.07 -11.40 12.01
C ARG A 135 0.23 -10.33 10.96
N ALA A 136 -0.48 -10.36 9.83
CA ALA A 136 -0.27 -9.36 8.78
C ALA A 136 -0.66 -7.96 9.29
N MET A 137 -1.77 -7.86 10.01
CA MET A 137 -2.24 -6.59 10.59
C MET A 137 -1.26 -6.02 11.64
N GLN A 138 -0.63 -6.87 12.45
CA GLN A 138 0.45 -6.42 13.35
C GLN A 138 1.62 -5.81 12.57
N SER A 139 2.04 -6.42 11.46
CA SER A 139 3.08 -5.85 10.59
C SER A 139 2.64 -4.51 9.96
N VAL A 140 1.37 -4.37 9.57
CA VAL A 140 0.83 -3.09 9.06
C VAL A 140 0.94 -2.00 10.13
N MET A 141 0.58 -2.28 11.38
CA MET A 141 0.64 -1.30 12.47
C MET A 141 2.07 -0.82 12.77
N VAL A 142 3.07 -1.69 12.60
CA VAL A 142 4.49 -1.31 12.78
C VAL A 142 4.96 -0.33 11.70
N ASN A 143 4.42 -0.47 10.48
CA ASN A 143 4.76 0.38 9.34
C ASN A 143 4.05 1.74 9.35
N GLN A 144 3.07 1.94 10.23
CA GLN A 144 2.40 3.23 10.37
C GLN A 144 3.28 4.22 11.15
N PRO A 145 3.43 5.47 10.66
CA PRO A 145 4.08 6.51 11.45
C PRO A 145 3.27 6.75 12.72
N THR A 146 3.95 6.65 13.87
CA THR A 146 3.45 6.68 15.26
C THR A 146 2.52 7.85 15.63
N SER A 147 2.29 8.80 14.71
CA SER A 147 1.37 9.94 14.85
C SER A 147 -0.10 9.59 15.12
N LYS A 148 -0.61 8.43 14.68
CA LYS A 148 -1.99 7.99 14.96
C LYS A 148 -2.16 7.32 16.34
N LEU A 149 -1.07 6.94 17.03
CA LEU A 149 -1.14 6.28 18.33
C LEU A 149 -1.25 7.27 19.51
N ASN A 150 -0.95 8.55 19.30
CA ASN A 150 -0.92 9.58 20.35
C ASN A 150 -2.06 10.63 20.25
N SER A 151 -3.04 10.43 19.37
CA SER A 151 -4.16 11.36 19.16
C SER A 151 -5.51 10.70 19.41
N ARG A 152 -5.67 10.08 20.60
CA ARG A 152 -6.96 9.80 21.23
C ARG A 152 -6.86 10.00 22.73
#